data_AF-A0A7R9LUX6-F1
#
_entry.id   AF-A0A7R9LUX6-F1
#
_cell.length_a   1.000
_cell.length_b   1.000
_cell.length_c   1.000
_cell.angle_alpha   90.00
_cell.angle_beta   90.00
_cell.angle_gamma   90.00
#
_symmetry.space_group_name_H-M   'P 1'
#
loop_
_entity.id
_entity.type
_entity.pdbx_description
1 polymer ?
#
loop_
_entity_poly.entity_id
_entity_poly.type
_entity_poly.pdbx_seq_one_letter_code
_entity_poly.pdbx_strand_id
1 'polypeptide(L)'
;MIECEDSITRLLNKAGPPPPPTPTPFLAREDGSKRDWNISKCVCDESNSVVVNTSSGGVRGQTLNVVNHKINQFLNIPYAEPPVGPLRFSPPQPLQTPKQII
;
A
#
# COMPACT_ATOMS: atom_id res chain seq x y z
N MET A 1 -68.40 -3.92 27.30
CA MET A 1 -67.40 -3.59 26.27
C MET A 1 -66.10 -3.40 27.02
N ILE A 2 -65.21 -4.38 26.94
CA ILE A 2 -63.97 -4.46 27.72
C ILE A 2 -62.86 -3.93 26.83
N GLU A 3 -62.08 -2.98 27.33
CA GLU A 3 -61.03 -2.29 26.60
C GLU A 3 -59.90 -3.25 26.22
N CYS A 4 -59.61 -3.30 24.92
CA CYS A 4 -58.60 -4.19 24.31
C CYS A 4 -57.34 -3.40 23.90
N GLU A 5 -57.00 -2.31 24.58
CA GLU A 5 -56.00 -1.37 24.07
C GLU A 5 -54.63 -1.35 24.78
N ASP A 6 -54.36 -2.26 25.73
CA ASP A 6 -53.06 -2.25 26.44
C ASP A 6 -52.11 -3.43 26.14
N SER A 7 -52.50 -4.34 25.23
CA SER A 7 -51.66 -5.52 24.94
C SER A 7 -50.63 -5.29 23.82
N ILE A 8 -50.92 -4.39 22.87
CA ILE A 8 -50.10 -4.22 21.66
C ILE A 8 -48.90 -3.31 21.92
N THR A 9 -49.07 -2.26 22.73
CA THR A 9 -48.01 -1.29 23.09
C THR A 9 -46.94 -1.85 24.04
N ARG A 10 -47.20 -2.98 24.72
CA ARG A 10 -46.17 -3.69 25.51
C ARG A 10 -45.26 -4.59 24.68
N LEU A 11 -45.67 -4.99 23.47
CA LEU A 11 -44.88 -5.88 22.62
C LEU A 11 -43.94 -5.13 21.67
N LEU A 12 -44.19 -3.84 21.40
CA LEU A 12 -43.36 -3.03 20.49
C LEU A 12 -42.15 -2.36 21.14
N ASN A 13 -42.07 -2.28 22.47
CA ASN A 13 -41.00 -1.54 23.18
C ASN A 13 -39.93 -2.43 23.84
N LYS A 14 -39.77 -3.69 23.41
CA LYS A 14 -38.90 -4.66 24.11
C LYS A 14 -37.52 -4.89 23.50
N ALA A 15 -37.14 -4.13 22.48
CA ALA A 15 -35.79 -4.18 21.92
C ALA A 15 -35.06 -2.89 22.24
N GLY A 16 -34.16 -2.94 23.22
CA GLY A 16 -33.12 -1.90 23.35
C GLY A 16 -32.24 -1.85 22.09
N PRO A 17 -31.46 -0.77 21.89
CA PRO A 17 -30.55 -0.67 20.75
C PRO A 17 -29.65 -1.91 20.68
N PRO A 18 -29.34 -2.41 19.47
CA PRO A 18 -28.53 -3.61 19.32
C PRO A 18 -27.18 -3.41 20.03
N PRO A 19 -26.66 -4.42 20.74
CA PRO A 19 -25.35 -4.31 21.37
C PRO A 19 -24.30 -4.01 20.29
N PRO A 20 -23.27 -3.20 20.59
CA PRO A 20 -22.17 -2.98 19.65
C PRO A 20 -21.57 -4.34 19.27
N PRO A 21 -21.07 -4.51 18.03
CA PRO A 21 -20.42 -5.75 17.64
C PRO A 21 -19.23 -5.95 18.59
N THR A 22 -19.35 -6.90 19.50
CA THR A 22 -18.21 -7.32 20.31
C THR A 22 -17.15 -7.83 19.35
N PRO A 23 -15.86 -7.46 19.53
CA PRO A 23 -14.79 -8.09 18.78
C PRO A 23 -14.85 -9.57 19.17
N THR A 24 -15.43 -10.37 18.28
CA THR A 24 -15.37 -11.82 18.41
C THR A 24 -13.89 -12.12 18.49
N PRO A 25 -13.39 -12.78 19.56
CA PRO A 25 -12.02 -13.25 19.51
C PRO A 25 -11.96 -14.10 18.26
N PHE A 26 -11.20 -13.62 17.28
CA PHE A 26 -10.91 -14.37 16.08
C PHE A 26 -10.40 -15.68 16.62
N LEU A 27 -11.22 -16.74 16.57
CA LEU A 27 -10.78 -18.08 16.91
C LEU A 27 -9.69 -18.32 15.88
N ALA A 28 -8.46 -18.04 16.30
CA ALA A 28 -7.27 -18.26 15.53
C ALA A 28 -7.36 -19.73 15.21
N ARG A 29 -7.70 -20.03 13.96
CA ARG A 29 -7.54 -21.36 13.45
C ARG A 29 -6.04 -21.61 13.57
N GLU A 30 -5.66 -22.40 14.57
CA GLU A 30 -4.29 -22.86 14.76
C GLU A 30 -4.02 -23.99 13.76
N ASP A 31 -4.28 -23.77 12.48
CA ASP A 31 -3.52 -24.47 11.47
C ASP A 31 -2.18 -23.74 11.35
N GLY A 32 -1.19 -24.28 12.07
CA GLY A 32 0.20 -23.83 12.15
C GLY A 32 0.98 -23.84 10.82
N SER A 33 0.37 -23.43 9.72
CA SER A 33 1.08 -22.91 8.57
C SER A 33 1.45 -21.46 8.89
N LYS A 34 2.61 -21.31 9.55
CA LYS A 34 3.42 -20.10 9.34
C LYS A 34 3.44 -19.86 7.84
N ARG A 35 2.72 -18.83 7.39
CA ARG A 35 2.93 -18.28 6.06
C ARG A 35 4.31 -17.64 6.12
N ASP A 36 5.32 -18.48 5.93
CA ASP A 36 6.67 -18.05 5.69
C ASP A 36 6.59 -17.20 4.45
N TRP A 37 6.59 -15.89 4.65
CA TRP A 37 6.76 -14.90 3.62
C TRP A 37 8.20 -15.00 3.10
N ASN A 38 8.70 -16.20 2.77
CA ASN A 38 9.85 -16.38 1.87
C ASN A 38 9.48 -15.90 0.44
N ILE A 39 8.73 -14.79 0.37
CA ILE A 39 8.85 -13.68 -0.56
C ILE A 39 10.26 -13.74 -1.09
N SER A 40 10.31 -14.20 -2.33
CA SER A 40 11.42 -14.02 -3.22
C SER A 40 11.95 -12.62 -2.99
N LYS A 41 13.06 -12.53 -2.27
CA LYS A 41 13.87 -11.31 -2.21
C LYS A 41 14.01 -10.91 -3.67
N CYS A 42 13.51 -9.74 -4.05
CA CYS A 42 13.78 -9.21 -5.38
C CYS A 42 15.29 -9.10 -5.48
N VAL A 43 15.91 -10.07 -6.16
CA VAL A 43 17.33 -10.07 -6.42
C VAL A 43 17.52 -9.08 -7.54
N CYS A 44 17.91 -7.86 -7.19
CA CYS A 44 18.62 -7.00 -8.12
C CYS A 44 19.96 -7.69 -8.42
N ASP A 45 20.16 -8.09 -9.67
CA ASP A 45 21.40 -8.69 -10.13
C ASP A 45 22.51 -7.62 -10.10
N GLU A 46 23.33 -7.63 -9.06
CA GLU A 46 24.41 -6.66 -8.83
C GLU A 46 25.47 -6.69 -9.96
N SER A 47 25.55 -7.82 -10.69
CA SER A 47 26.57 -8.04 -11.74
C SER A 47 26.39 -7.17 -12.99
N ASN A 48 25.20 -6.57 -13.18
CA ASN A 48 24.88 -5.71 -14.32
C ASN A 48 24.58 -4.26 -13.92
N SER A 49 24.97 -3.83 -12.72
CA SER A 49 24.68 -2.47 -12.23
C SER A 49 25.49 -1.39 -12.94
N VAL A 50 24.83 -0.30 -13.36
CA VAL A 50 25.45 0.87 -14.00
C VAL A 50 25.02 2.14 -13.28
N VAL A 51 25.94 3.07 -13.01
CA VAL A 51 25.62 4.35 -12.34
C VAL A 51 25.89 5.51 -13.28
N VAL A 52 24.92 6.42 -13.41
CA VAL A 52 25.00 7.62 -14.25
C VAL A 52 24.70 8.86 -13.43
N ASN A 53 25.47 9.92 -13.63
CA ASN A 53 25.24 11.20 -12.97
C ASN A 53 24.24 12.06 -13.78
N THR A 54 23.16 12.48 -13.13
CA THR A 54 22.16 13.40 -13.69
C THR A 54 22.18 14.73 -12.93
N SER A 55 21.46 15.74 -13.42
CA SER A 55 21.29 17.03 -12.72
C SER A 55 20.66 16.88 -11.33
N SER A 56 19.90 15.81 -11.11
CA SER A 56 19.15 15.52 -9.89
C SER A 56 19.83 14.44 -9.04
N GLY A 57 21.09 14.09 -9.32
CA GLY A 57 21.87 13.12 -8.55
C GLY A 57 22.33 11.91 -9.37
N GLY A 58 23.06 11.01 -8.71
CA GLY A 58 23.46 9.73 -9.30
C GLY A 58 22.25 8.78 -9.40
N VAL A 59 22.15 8.05 -10.50
CA VAL A 59 21.09 7.07 -10.73
C VAL A 59 21.73 5.72 -11.04
N ARG A 60 21.30 4.67 -10.32
CA ARG A 60 21.66 3.29 -10.57
C ARG A 60 20.63 2.65 -11.50
N GLY A 61 21.13 2.05 -12.58
CA GLY A 61 20.39 1.25 -13.53
C GLY A 61 20.99 -0.13 -13.69
N GLN A 62 20.50 -0.85 -14.69
CA GLN A 62 20.97 -2.19 -15.07
C GLN A 62 21.27 -2.24 -16.56
N THR A 63 22.33 -2.94 -16.93
CA THR A 63 22.64 -3.24 -18.33
C THR A 63 21.97 -4.55 -18.72
N LEU A 64 21.04 -4.51 -19.67
CA LEU A 64 20.35 -5.68 -20.19
C LEU A 64 20.92 -6.06 -21.56
N ASN A 65 21.06 -7.37 -21.80
CA ASN A 65 21.34 -7.90 -23.12
C ASN A 65 20.01 -8.28 -23.78
N VAL A 66 19.60 -7.52 -24.80
CA VAL A 66 18.41 -7.81 -25.60
C VAL A 66 18.84 -8.20 -27.00
N VAL A 67 18.61 -9.48 -27.33
CA VAL A 67 19.07 -10.10 -28.57
C VAL A 67 20.59 -9.96 -28.71
N ASN A 68 21.07 -8.99 -29.48
CA ASN A 68 22.49 -8.72 -29.75
C ASN A 68 22.92 -7.32 -29.31
N HIS A 69 22.06 -6.60 -28.56
CA HIS A 69 22.34 -5.25 -28.10
C HIS A 69 22.39 -5.18 -26.58
N LYS A 70 23.40 -4.45 -26.08
CA LYS A 70 23.50 -4.03 -24.68
C LYS A 70 22.74 -2.71 -24.52
N ILE A 71 21.71 -2.70 -23.69
CA ILE A 71 20.93 -1.51 -23.37
C ILE A 71 21.03 -1.20 -21.89
N ASN A 72 21.05 0.08 -21.54
CA ASN A 72 21.01 0.51 -20.14
C ASN A 72 19.57 0.86 -19.78
N GLN A 73 19.04 0.20 -18.75
CA GLN A 73 17.70 0.40 -18.23
C GLN A 73 17.77 1.08 -16.86
N PHE A 74 17.03 2.17 -16.70
CA PHE A 74 16.89 2.87 -15.42
C PHE A 74 15.40 3.00 -15.09
N LEU A 75 14.96 2.38 -14.00
CA LEU A 75 13.56 2.30 -13.59
C LEU A 75 13.35 3.03 -12.26
N ASN A 76 12.11 3.44 -11.99
CA ASN A 76 11.71 4.09 -10.73
C ASN A 76 12.46 5.40 -10.41
N ILE A 77 12.97 6.11 -11.42
CA ILE A 77 13.58 7.42 -11.21
C ILE A 77 12.47 8.44 -10.94
N PRO A 78 12.46 9.10 -9.76
CA PRO A 78 11.53 10.19 -9.51
C PRO A 78 11.94 11.40 -10.35
N TYR A 79 10.95 12.14 -10.86
CA TYR A 79 11.17 13.38 -11.63
C TYR A 79 10.54 14.62 -10.99
N ALA A 80 9.64 14.42 -10.02
CA ALA A 80 8.93 15.48 -9.31
C ALA A 80 8.69 15.06 -7.86
N GLU A 81 8.37 16.04 -7.01
CA GLU A 81 7.95 15.78 -5.63
C GLU A 81 6.63 14.99 -5.61
N PRO A 82 6.48 14.03 -4.66
CA PRO A 82 5.25 13.24 -4.55
C PRO A 82 4.01 14.14 -4.36
N PRO A 83 2.93 13.95 -5.14
CA PRO A 83 1.75 14.82 -5.11
C PRO A 83 0.80 14.47 -3.95
N VAL A 84 1.34 14.45 -2.73
CA VAL A 84 0.62 14.10 -1.50
C VAL A 84 0.41 15.33 -0.62
N GLY A 85 -0.60 15.28 0.25
CA GLY A 85 -0.95 16.39 1.16
C GLY A 85 -1.28 17.68 0.39
N PRO A 86 -0.60 18.81 0.67
CA PRO A 86 -0.88 20.10 0.03
C PRO A 86 -0.49 20.14 -1.47
N LEU A 87 0.38 19.24 -1.92
CA LEU A 87 0.78 19.14 -3.33
C LEU A 87 -0.28 18.44 -4.19
N ARG A 88 -1.29 17.82 -3.56
CA ARG A 88 -2.41 17.22 -4.29
C ARG A 88 -3.13 18.31 -5.07
N PHE A 89 -3.39 18.04 -6.34
CA PHE A 89 -4.02 18.98 -7.29
C PHE A 89 -3.20 20.24 -7.61
N SER A 90 -1.99 20.40 -7.07
CA SER A 90 -1.06 21.44 -7.48
C SER A 90 -0.25 20.97 -8.71
N PRO A 91 0.31 21.91 -9.51
CA PRO A 91 1.27 21.55 -10.55
C PRO A 91 2.48 20.78 -9.97
N PRO A 92 3.06 19.84 -10.75
CA PRO A 92 4.20 19.05 -10.29
C PRO A 92 5.37 19.96 -9.92
N GLN A 93 5.90 19.78 -8.71
CA GLN A 93 7.05 20.54 -8.23
C GLN A 93 8.35 19.80 -8.59
N PRO A 94 9.40 20.50 -9.03
CA PRO A 94 10.69 19.87 -9.33
C PRO A 94 11.32 19.29 -8.06
N LEU A 95 12.07 18.19 -8.20
CA LEU A 95 12.81 17.58 -7.10
C LEU A 95 13.85 18.56 -6.55
N GLN A 96 13.70 18.92 -5.27
CA GLN A 96 14.60 19.91 -4.65
C GLN A 96 15.89 19.28 -4.11
N THR A 97 15.88 17.98 -3.83
CA THR A 97 17.04 17.30 -3.24
C THR A 97 17.61 16.23 -4.18
N PRO A 98 18.85 16.37 -4.64
CA PRO A 98 19.52 15.25 -5.27
C PRO A 98 19.78 14.20 -4.19
N LYS A 99 19.02 13.09 -4.22
CA LYS A 99 19.29 11.97 -3.32
C LYS A 99 20.58 11.29 -3.77
N GLN A 100 21.40 10.89 -2.79
CA GLN A 100 22.57 10.05 -3.04
C GLN A 100 22.12 8.76 -3.75
N ILE A 101 22.85 8.38 -4.81
CA ILE A 101 22.61 7.28 -5.76
C ILE A 101 21.25 6.58 -5.59
N ILE A 102 20.26 6.97 -6.40
CA ILE A 102 18.91 6.37 -6.47
C ILE A 102 18.97 5.00 -7.11
#